data_AF-A0A4U2Q964-F1
#
_entry.id   AF-A0A4U2Q964-F1
#
_cell.length_a   1.000
_cell.length_b   1.000
_cell.length_c   1.000
_cell.angle_alpha   90.00
_cell.angle_beta   90.00
_cell.angle_gamma   90.00
#
_symmetry.space_group_name_H-M   'P 1'
#
loop_
_entity.id
_entity.type
_entity.pdbx_description
1 polymer ?
#
loop_
_entity_poly.entity_id
_entity_poly.type
_entity_poly.pdbx_seq_one_letter_code
_entity_poly.pdbx_strand_id
1 'polypeptide(L)'
;MNQSQLTLVEQYRKKLYRIAWRIQYRARVQTNHEFVMEKNEAVATPSFTDSANSKMYTLQLINSLPSEIGKAIIFDLYILDKTEAQIARELKLSQQAVNKWKKKMLNQLSQMLSSSNCSN
;
A
#
# COMPACT_ATOMS: atom_id res chain seq x y z
N MET A 1 -11.70 -43.06 -26.80
CA MET A 1 -11.22 -41.65 -26.77
C MET A 1 -9.71 -41.68 -26.74
N ASN A 2 -9.04 -41.08 -27.74
CA ASN A 2 -7.59 -41.16 -27.91
C ASN A 2 -6.85 -40.43 -26.77
N GLN A 3 -5.83 -41.08 -26.19
CA GLN A 3 -5.01 -40.55 -25.08
C GLN A 3 -4.41 -39.16 -25.37
N SER A 4 -4.17 -38.84 -26.65
CA SER A 4 -3.70 -37.53 -27.12
C SER A 4 -4.69 -36.38 -26.91
N GLN A 5 -5.99 -36.64 -26.83
CA GLN A 5 -6.98 -35.60 -26.58
C GLN A 5 -7.13 -35.27 -25.09
N LEU A 6 -6.94 -36.27 -24.22
CA LEU A 6 -6.95 -36.08 -22.76
C LEU A 6 -5.80 -35.15 -22.32
N THR A 7 -4.61 -35.34 -22.89
CA THR A 7 -3.45 -34.49 -22.57
C THR A 7 -3.60 -33.07 -23.08
N LEU A 8 -4.30 -32.86 -24.20
CA LEU A 8 -4.60 -31.52 -24.71
C LEU A 8 -5.59 -30.78 -23.80
N VAL A 9 -6.66 -31.45 -23.36
CA VAL A 9 -7.64 -30.89 -22.42
C VAL A 9 -6.98 -30.50 -21.10
N GLU A 10 -6.09 -31.33 -20.57
CA GLU A 10 -5.33 -31.03 -19.34
C GLU A 10 -4.42 -29.81 -19.48
N GLN A 11 -3.80 -29.62 -20.65
CA GLN A 11 -2.97 -28.44 -20.92
C GLN A 11 -3.80 -27.15 -20.91
N TYR A 12 -4.97 -27.16 -21.54
CA TYR A 12 -5.88 -26.00 -21.51
C TYR A 12 -6.42 -25.74 -20.10
N ARG A 13 -6.75 -26.79 -19.35
CA ARG A 13 -7.21 -26.68 -17.97
C ARG A 13 -6.15 -26.01 -17.09
N LYS A 14 -4.88 -26.41 -17.21
CA LYS A 14 -3.74 -25.77 -16.50
C LYS A 14 -3.59 -24.29 -16.86
N LYS A 15 -3.76 -23.92 -18.14
CA LYS A 15 -3.72 -22.52 -18.58
C LYS A 15 -4.87 -21.71 -17.99
N LEU A 16 -6.09 -22.24 -18.02
CA LEU A 16 -7.27 -21.61 -17.42
C LEU A 16 -7.11 -21.39 -15.92
N TYR A 17 -6.63 -22.40 -15.18
CA TYR A 17 -6.35 -22.27 -13.75
C TYR A 17 -5.34 -21.16 -13.45
N ARG A 18 -4.28 -21.03 -14.25
CA ARG A 18 -3.28 -19.96 -14.08
C ARG A 18 -3.87 -18.58 -14.34
N ILE A 19 -4.74 -18.44 -15.33
CA ILE A 19 -5.42 -17.17 -15.63
C ILE A 19 -6.38 -16.81 -14.50
N ALA A 20 -7.22 -17.76 -14.07
CA ALA A 20 -8.15 -17.57 -12.97
C ALA A 20 -7.42 -17.17 -11.67
N TRP A 21 -6.32 -17.85 -11.35
CA TRP A 21 -5.50 -17.51 -10.18
C TRP A 21 -4.93 -16.10 -10.26
N ARG A 22 -4.44 -15.67 -11.44
CA ARG A 22 -3.94 -14.30 -11.64
C ARG A 22 -5.04 -13.25 -11.45
N ILE A 23 -6.25 -13.53 -11.93
CA ILE A 23 -7.41 -12.64 -11.76
C ILE A 23 -7.77 -12.52 -10.27
N GLN A 24 -7.90 -13.65 -9.57
CA GLN A 24 -8.22 -13.69 -8.15
C GLN A 24 -7.14 -13.03 -7.29
N TYR A 25 -5.87 -13.29 -7.60
CA TYR A 25 -4.75 -12.68 -6.89
C TYR A 25 -4.72 -11.16 -7.11
N ARG A 26 -4.93 -10.69 -8.35
CA ARG A 26 -5.01 -9.26 -8.65
C ARG A 26 -6.16 -8.59 -7.91
N ALA A 27 -7.35 -9.21 -7.92
CA ALA A 27 -8.50 -8.73 -7.16
C ALA A 27 -8.18 -8.66 -5.67
N ARG A 28 -7.62 -9.73 -5.08
CA ARG A 28 -7.22 -9.75 -3.66
C ARG A 28 -6.20 -8.66 -3.33
N VAL A 29 -5.19 -8.45 -4.17
CA VAL A 29 -4.19 -7.40 -3.96
C VAL A 29 -4.82 -6.01 -4.08
N GLN A 30 -5.72 -5.80 -5.05
CA GLN A 30 -6.48 -4.55 -5.17
C GLN A 30 -7.34 -4.30 -3.94
N THR A 31 -8.14 -5.29 -3.51
CA THR A 31 -8.95 -5.21 -2.29
C THR A 31 -8.13 -5.01 -1.01
N ASN A 32 -6.88 -5.45 -0.97
CA ASN A 32 -5.99 -5.20 0.18
C ASN A 32 -5.32 -3.82 0.12
N HIS A 33 -5.20 -3.22 -1.07
CA HIS A 33 -4.63 -1.89 -1.26
C HIS A 33 -5.71 -0.79 -1.18
N GLU A 34 -6.93 -1.11 -1.60
CA GLU A 34 -8.12 -0.29 -1.41
C GLU A 34 -8.71 -0.72 -0.08
N PHE A 35 -8.55 0.07 0.98
CA PHE A 35 -9.30 -0.12 2.22
C PHE A 35 -10.78 -0.27 1.80
N VAL A 36 -11.35 -1.46 1.97
CA VAL A 36 -12.77 -1.70 1.70
C VAL A 36 -13.50 -0.85 2.72
N MET A 37 -13.81 0.39 2.33
CA MET A 37 -14.77 1.20 3.06
C MET A 37 -16.03 0.35 3.08
N GLU A 38 -16.35 -0.15 4.26
CA GLU A 38 -17.65 -0.75 4.51
C GLU A 38 -18.67 0.22 3.93
N LYS A 39 -19.52 -0.29 3.04
CA LYS A 39 -20.39 0.46 2.13
C LYS A 39 -21.44 1.35 2.85
N ASN A 40 -21.32 1.49 4.17
CA ASN A 40 -22.25 2.10 5.11
C ASN A 40 -21.66 3.30 5.88
N GLU A 41 -20.41 3.70 5.68
CA GLU A 41 -19.98 5.01 6.18
C GLU A 41 -20.54 6.09 5.24
N ALA A 42 -21.58 6.78 5.70
CA ALA A 42 -22.06 7.99 5.06
C ALA A 42 -20.86 8.91 4.84
N VAL A 43 -20.48 9.10 3.57
CA VAL A 43 -19.35 9.94 3.17
C VAL A 43 -19.76 11.39 3.44
N ALA A 44 -19.63 11.81 4.70
CA ALA A 44 -19.60 13.21 5.04
C ALA A 44 -18.34 13.78 4.37
N THR A 45 -18.51 14.65 3.38
CA THR A 45 -17.39 15.39 2.82
C THR A 45 -16.77 16.19 3.97
N PRO A 46 -15.51 15.94 4.34
CA PRO A 46 -14.88 16.68 5.42
C PRO A 46 -14.91 18.17 5.09
N SER A 47 -15.12 19.02 6.10
CA SER A 47 -15.01 20.46 5.91
C SER A 47 -13.61 20.80 5.35
N PHE A 48 -13.50 21.90 4.61
CA PHE A 48 -12.20 22.41 4.17
C PHE A 48 -11.21 22.51 5.35
N THR A 49 -11.69 22.95 6.52
CA THR A 49 -10.90 23.03 7.75
C THR A 49 -10.40 21.66 8.20
N ASP A 50 -11.25 20.63 8.16
CA ASP A 50 -10.90 19.29 8.61
C ASP A 50 -9.88 18.64 7.67
N SER A 51 -10.05 18.84 6.36
CA SER A 51 -9.08 18.38 5.36
C SER A 51 -7.74 19.10 5.51
N ALA A 52 -7.74 20.43 5.71
CA ALA A 52 -6.53 21.21 5.90
C ALA A 52 -5.80 20.82 7.19
N ASN A 53 -6.53 20.67 8.30
CA ASN A 53 -5.98 20.24 9.59
C ASN A 53 -5.40 18.82 9.50
N SER A 54 -6.10 17.90 8.84
CA SER A 54 -5.61 16.54 8.61
C SER A 54 -4.30 16.55 7.82
N LYS A 55 -4.22 17.31 6.72
CA LYS A 55 -2.98 17.44 5.93
C LYS A 55 -1.84 18.07 6.74
N MET A 56 -2.12 19.09 7.53
CA MET A 56 -1.11 19.72 8.39
C MET A 56 -0.59 18.74 9.44
N TYR A 57 -1.49 18.01 10.09
CA TYR A 57 -1.15 17.00 11.07
C TYR A 57 -0.33 15.85 10.47
N THR A 58 -0.71 15.34 9.28
CA THR A 58 0.07 14.28 8.61
C THR A 58 1.48 14.74 8.26
N LEU A 59 1.66 15.98 7.79
CA LEU A 59 2.99 16.54 7.51
C LEU A 59 3.83 16.70 8.79
N GLN A 60 3.24 17.18 9.89
CA GLN A 60 3.93 17.27 11.18
C GLN A 60 4.36 15.89 11.67
N LEU A 61 3.49 14.90 11.55
CA LEU A 61 3.76 13.53 11.95
C LEU A 61 4.90 12.92 11.12
N ILE A 62 4.90 13.10 9.80
CA ILE A 62 6.02 12.67 8.95
C ILE A 62 7.32 13.37 9.37
N ASN A 63 7.28 14.68 9.60
CA ASN A 63 8.47 15.46 10.00
C ASN A 63 9.04 15.06 11.37
N SER A 64 8.22 14.49 12.25
CA SER A 64 8.65 13.99 13.55
C SER A 64 9.40 12.64 13.51
N LEU A 65 9.43 11.95 12.36
CA LEU A 65 10.24 10.74 12.21
C LEU A 65 11.72 11.03 12.48
N PRO A 66 12.50 10.08 13.04
CA PRO A 66 13.91 10.34 13.34
C PRO A 66 14.84 10.16 12.13
N SER A 67 14.38 9.54 11.04
CA SER A 67 15.23 9.19 9.89
C SER A 67 14.90 10.04 8.67
N GLU A 68 15.87 10.84 8.21
CA GLU A 68 15.72 11.67 7.00
C GLU A 68 15.41 10.85 5.74
N ILE A 69 16.07 9.70 5.57
CA ILE A 69 15.77 8.77 4.46
C ILE A 69 14.35 8.20 4.58
N GLY A 70 13.94 7.83 5.80
CA GLY A 70 12.59 7.34 6.06
C GLY A 70 11.50 8.38 5.81
N LYS A 71 11.75 9.64 6.21
CA LYS A 71 10.89 10.80 5.92
C LYS A 71 10.71 10.98 4.43
N ALA A 72 11.82 11.05 3.68
CA ALA A 72 11.79 11.24 2.24
C ALA A 72 10.96 10.14 1.56
N ILE A 73 11.19 8.87 1.93
CA ILE A 73 10.45 7.73 1.37
C ILE A 73 8.94 7.85 1.65
N ILE A 74 8.53 8.16 2.88
CA ILE A 74 7.10 8.27 3.23
C ILE A 74 6.46 9.49 2.56
N PHE A 75 7.16 10.63 2.52
CA PHE A 75 6.70 11.84 1.85
C PHE A 75 6.49 11.59 0.35
N ASP A 76 7.49 11.00 -0.31
CA ASP A 76 7.42 10.69 -1.74
C ASP A 76 6.27 9.70 -2.05
N LEU A 77 6.04 8.70 -1.20
CA LEU A 77 5.00 7.68 -1.39
C LEU A 77 3.58 8.23 -1.22
N TYR A 78 3.36 9.09 -0.21
CA TYR A 78 2.00 9.43 0.26
C TYR A 78 1.62 10.90 0.07
N ILE A 79 2.58 11.79 -0.19
CA ILE A 79 2.32 13.21 -0.48
C ILE A 79 2.53 13.51 -1.96
N LEU A 80 3.52 12.88 -2.60
CA LEU A 80 3.83 13.07 -4.03
C LEU A 80 3.36 11.92 -4.94
N ASP A 81 2.67 10.92 -4.38
CA ASP A 81 2.15 9.75 -5.10
C ASP A 81 3.18 9.02 -5.97
N LYS A 82 4.46 9.03 -5.57
CA LYS A 82 5.52 8.29 -6.29
C LYS A 82 5.43 6.81 -5.97
N THR A 83 5.69 5.98 -6.99
CA THR A 83 5.81 4.53 -6.82
C THR A 83 7.13 4.16 -6.14
N GLU A 84 7.14 3.02 -5.43
CA GLU A 84 8.35 2.47 -4.80
C GLU A 84 9.50 2.28 -5.80
N ALA A 85 9.20 2.00 -7.07
CA ALA A 85 10.18 1.86 -8.14
C ALA A 85 10.77 3.21 -8.62
N GLN A 86 10.01 4.31 -8.56
CA GLN A 86 10.53 5.65 -8.81
C GLN A 86 11.46 6.08 -7.68
N ILE A 87 11.01 5.93 -6.43
CA ILE A 87 11.78 6.26 -5.23
C ILE A 87 13.08 5.45 -5.17
N ALA A 88 13.02 4.16 -5.49
CA ALA A 88 14.19 3.28 -5.55
C ALA A 88 15.26 3.82 -6.54
N ARG A 89 14.84 4.30 -7.72
CA ARG A 89 15.74 4.89 -8.71
C ARG A 89 16.33 6.21 -8.23
N GLU A 90 15.51 7.09 -7.66
CA GLU A 90 15.93 8.40 -7.16
C GLU A 90 16.94 8.29 -6.01
N LEU A 91 16.68 7.39 -5.05
CA LEU A 91 17.52 7.18 -3.87
C LEU A 91 18.66 6.16 -4.10
N LYS A 92 18.79 5.60 -5.30
CA LYS A 92 19.73 4.51 -5.63
C LYS A 92 19.62 3.31 -4.66
N LEU A 93 18.38 2.96 -4.32
CA LEU A 93 18.03 1.83 -3.45
C LEU A 93 17.38 0.72 -4.27
N SER A 94 17.35 -0.50 -3.71
CA SER A 94 16.47 -1.53 -4.25
C SER A 94 15.02 -1.25 -3.85
N GLN A 95 14.06 -1.67 -4.68
CA GLN A 95 12.64 -1.57 -4.34
C GLN A 95 12.32 -2.30 -3.01
N GLN A 96 13.03 -3.40 -2.72
CA GLN A 96 12.92 -4.12 -1.46
C GLN A 96 13.40 -3.28 -0.27
N ALA A 97 14.47 -2.50 -0.43
CA ALA A 97 14.94 -1.58 0.60
C ALA A 97 13.92 -0.47 0.85
N VAL A 98 13.31 0.08 -0.19
CA VAL A 98 12.21 1.07 -0.07
C VAL A 98 11.03 0.49 0.69
N ASN A 99 10.59 -0.73 0.35
CA ASN A 99 9.50 -1.41 1.06
C ASN A 99 9.86 -1.68 2.54
N LYS A 100 11.11 -2.05 2.83
CA LYS A 100 11.58 -2.24 4.22
C LYS A 100 11.52 -0.93 5.02
N TRP A 101 11.94 0.17 4.41
CA TRP A 101 11.84 1.51 5.01
C TRP A 101 10.39 1.92 5.22
N LYS A 102 9.54 1.78 4.20
CA LYS A 102 8.10 2.04 4.29
C LYS A 102 7.47 1.33 5.49
N LYS A 103 7.66 0.02 5.60
CA LYS A 103 7.16 -0.77 6.74
C LYS A 103 7.70 -0.29 8.08
N LYS A 104 9.01 -0.02 8.16
CA LYS A 104 9.65 0.48 9.38
C LYS A 104 9.06 1.82 9.82
N MET A 105 8.89 2.76 8.90
CA MET A 105 8.37 4.09 9.21
C MET A 105 6.89 4.05 9.58
N LEU A 106 6.07 3.28 8.88
CA LEU A 106 4.65 3.12 9.25
C LEU A 106 4.50 2.52 10.66
N ASN A 107 5.33 1.53 11.02
CA ASN A 107 5.34 0.99 12.38
C ASN A 107 5.74 2.05 13.41
N GLN A 108 6.73 2.90 13.12
CA GLN A 108 7.12 3.98 14.01
C GLN A 108 6.01 5.02 14.17
N LEU A 109 5.38 5.44 13.07
CA LEU A 109 4.24 6.36 13.12
C LEU A 109 3.08 5.78 13.94
N SER A 110 2.78 4.50 13.74
CA SER A 110 1.77 3.79 14.54
C SER A 110 2.13 3.81 16.03
N GLN A 111 3.39 3.53 16.39
CA GLN A 111 3.82 3.58 17.79
C GLN A 111 3.71 4.98 18.38
N MET A 112 4.10 6.02 17.63
CA MET A 112 4.01 7.42 18.06
C MET A 112 2.56 7.83 18.33
N LEU A 113 1.64 7.43 17.45
CA LEU A 113 0.20 7.66 17.63
C LEU A 113 -0.34 6.91 18.85
N SER A 114 0.03 5.63 19.02
CA SER A 114 -0.37 4.85 20.19
C SER A 114 0.18 5.42 21.50
N SER A 115 1.42 5.90 21.53
CA SER A 115 2.00 6.53 22.73
C SER A 115 1.36 7.89 23.05
N SER A 116 1.02 8.67 22.02
CA SER A 116 0.36 9.97 22.19
C SER A 116 -1.08 9.81 22.70
N ASN A 117 -1.76 8.72 22.33
CA ASN A 117 -3.14 8.44 22.76
C ASN A 117 -3.23 7.87 24.19
N CYS A 118 -2.11 7.42 24.78
CA CYS A 118 -2.06 6.93 26.17
C CYS A 118 -1.74 8.02 27.21
N SER A 119 -1.68 9.30 26.80
CA SER A 119 -1.40 10.44 27.69
C SER A 119 -2.58 11.42 27.84
N ASN A 120 -3.79 11.01 27.42
CA ASN A 120 -5.04 11.76 27.62
C ASN A 120 -5.96 11.02 28.59
#